data_AF-A0A963N164-F1
#
_entry.id   AF-A0A963N164-F1
#
_cell.length_a   1.000
_cell.length_b   1.000
_cell.length_c   1.000
_cell.angle_alpha   90.00
_cell.angle_beta   90.00
_cell.angle_gamma   90.00
#
_symmetry.space_group_name_H-M   'P 1'
#
loop_
_entity.id
_entity.type
_entity.pdbx_description
1 polymer ?
#
loop_
_entity_poly.entity_id
_entity_poly.type
_entity_poly.pdbx_seq_one_letter_code
_entity_poly.pdbx_strand_id
1 'polypeptide(L)'
;MVMLAKIRRMHFRDGLSVREVARRTGLSRNTIRRWLRSGQSEPVYPKRSTPTRLDPYREQLERWLRTDSHRPRRERRTAKTLFAQLQACGYPGSYTRVTAFIREWKERGGDTVRPAFVPLL
;
A
#
# COMPACT_ATOMS: atom_id res chain seq x y z
N MET A 1 -16.82 11.62 -8.29
CA MET A 1 -16.46 11.04 -9.61
C MET A 1 -17.67 11.11 -10.57
N VAL A 2 -17.78 12.16 -11.40
CA VAL A 2 -19.04 12.51 -12.12
C VAL A 2 -19.19 11.80 -13.49
N MET A 3 -18.10 11.35 -14.10
CA MET A 3 -18.10 10.99 -15.53
C MET A 3 -18.79 9.66 -15.85
N LEU A 4 -18.58 8.61 -15.05
CA LEU A 4 -19.24 7.31 -15.29
C LEU A 4 -20.76 7.40 -15.10
N ALA A 5 -21.20 8.08 -14.03
CA ALA A 5 -22.62 8.31 -13.79
C ALA A 5 -23.28 9.06 -14.95
N LYS A 6 -22.58 10.04 -15.53
CA LYS A 6 -23.02 10.76 -16.73
C LYS A 6 -23.14 9.83 -17.94
N ILE A 7 -22.16 8.97 -18.19
CA ILE A 7 -22.17 7.99 -19.30
C ILE A 7 -23.31 6.98 -19.15
N ARG A 8 -23.55 6.47 -17.94
CA ARG A 8 -24.65 5.54 -17.67
C ARG A 8 -26.01 6.23 -17.87
N ARG A 9 -26.16 7.49 -17.43
CA ARG A 9 -27.38 8.27 -17.70
C ARG A 9 -27.59 8.45 -19.19
N MET A 10 -26.58 8.91 -19.93
CA MET A 10 -26.65 9.10 -21.37
C MET A 10 -27.03 7.83 -22.13
N HIS A 11 -26.52 6.67 -21.73
CA HIS A 11 -26.78 5.42 -22.43
C HIS A 11 -28.10 4.75 -22.00
N PHE A 12 -28.36 4.63 -20.69
CA PHE A 12 -29.52 3.88 -20.17
C PHE A 12 -30.79 4.73 -20.01
N ARG A 13 -30.66 6.02 -19.70
CA ARG A 13 -31.81 6.92 -19.52
C ARG A 13 -32.12 7.70 -20.79
N ASP A 14 -31.10 8.27 -21.41
CA ASP A 14 -31.27 9.14 -22.59
C ASP A 14 -31.23 8.34 -23.91
N GLY A 15 -31.00 7.02 -23.86
CA GLY A 15 -31.03 6.12 -25.02
C GLY A 15 -29.92 6.36 -26.06
N LEU A 16 -28.88 7.13 -25.72
CA LEU A 16 -27.85 7.52 -26.68
C LEU A 16 -26.94 6.35 -27.03
N SER A 17 -26.64 6.20 -28.32
CA SER A 17 -25.69 5.19 -28.78
C SER A 17 -24.29 5.43 -28.22
N VAL A 18 -23.49 4.37 -28.07
CA VAL A 18 -22.08 4.47 -27.64
C VAL A 18 -21.26 5.42 -28.53
N ARG A 19 -21.60 5.55 -29.82
CA ARG A 19 -20.94 6.49 -30.74
C ARG A 19 -21.24 7.94 -30.36
N GLU A 20 -22.49 8.23 -30.03
CA GLU A 20 -22.96 9.55 -29.61
C GLU A 20 -22.34 9.96 -28.27
N VAL A 21 -22.31 9.02 -27.32
CA VAL A 21 -21.65 9.21 -26.03
C VAL A 21 -20.15 9.48 -26.19
N ALA A 22 -19.47 8.77 -27.08
CA ALA A 22 -18.06 9.00 -27.38
C ALA A 22 -17.81 10.40 -27.95
N ARG A 23 -18.66 10.86 -28.87
CA ARG A 23 -18.57 12.21 -29.45
C ARG A 23 -18.74 13.30 -28.40
N ARG A 24 -19.68 13.12 -27.46
CA ARG A 24 -19.98 14.11 -26.41
C ARG A 24 -18.99 14.11 -25.25
N THR A 25 -18.32 12.99 -24.98
CA THR A 25 -17.41 12.84 -23.82
C THR A 25 -15.94 12.87 -24.20
N GLY A 26 -15.59 12.73 -25.48
CA GLY A 26 -14.21 12.61 -25.95
C GLY A 26 -13.55 11.28 -25.56
N LEU A 27 -14.29 10.35 -24.95
CA LEU A 27 -13.75 9.06 -24.52
C LEU A 27 -13.79 8.03 -25.66
N SER A 28 -12.80 7.14 -25.66
CA SER A 28 -12.78 6.04 -26.62
C SER A 28 -14.02 5.14 -26.46
N ARG A 29 -14.56 4.66 -27.59
CA ARG A 29 -15.68 3.72 -27.61
C ARG A 29 -15.37 2.45 -26.80
N ASN A 30 -14.10 2.03 -26.76
CA ASN A 30 -13.65 0.88 -25.99
C ASN A 30 -13.74 1.12 -24.48
N THR A 31 -13.37 2.31 -24.02
CA THR A 31 -13.53 2.73 -22.62
C THR A 31 -15.00 2.74 -22.21
N ILE A 32 -15.86 3.33 -23.05
CA ILE A 32 -17.30 3.42 -22.78
C ILE A 32 -17.93 2.02 -22.72
N ARG A 33 -17.65 1.15 -23.71
CA ARG A 33 -18.14 -0.25 -23.68
C ARG A 33 -17.62 -1.04 -22.48
N ARG A 34 -16.37 -0.83 -22.08
CA ARG A 34 -15.79 -1.47 -20.89
C ARG A 34 -16.55 -1.03 -19.65
N TRP A 35 -16.76 0.26 -19.49
CA TRP A 35 -17.44 0.87 -18.34
C TRP A 35 -18.94 0.54 -18.25
N LEU A 36 -19.63 0.45 -19.39
CA LEU A 36 -21.03 0.01 -19.43
C LEU A 36 -21.18 -1.48 -19.06
N ARG A 37 -20.21 -2.32 -19.45
CA ARG A 37 -20.21 -3.77 -19.14
C ARG A 37 -19.79 -4.08 -17.70
N SER A 38 -18.75 -3.40 -17.21
CA SER A 38 -18.13 -3.77 -15.93
C SER A 38 -18.99 -3.46 -14.72
N GLY A 39 -20.00 -2.59 -14.83
CA GLY A 39 -20.88 -2.19 -13.73
C GLY A 39 -20.19 -1.44 -12.57
N GLN A 40 -18.88 -1.62 -12.44
CA GLN A 40 -17.99 -1.06 -11.45
C GLN A 40 -17.65 0.40 -11.75
N SER A 41 -17.65 1.18 -10.67
CA SER A 41 -17.48 2.63 -10.67
C SER A 41 -16.08 3.09 -11.02
N GLU A 42 -15.07 2.28 -10.75
CA GLU A 42 -13.68 2.70 -10.78
C GLU A 42 -12.78 1.63 -11.40
N PRO A 43 -11.86 2.00 -12.31
CA PRO A 43 -10.74 1.14 -12.64
C PRO A 43 -9.88 0.96 -11.38
N VAL A 44 -10.01 -0.20 -10.73
CA VAL A 44 -9.11 -0.60 -9.66
C VAL A 44 -7.78 -0.94 -10.29
N TYR A 45 -6.85 0.01 -10.25
CA TYR A 45 -5.48 -0.31 -10.61
C TYR A 45 -4.88 -1.19 -9.51
N PRO A 46 -4.31 -2.35 -9.85
CA PRO A 46 -3.60 -3.13 -8.85
C PRO A 46 -2.46 -2.26 -8.30
N LYS A 47 -2.32 -2.27 -6.97
CA LYS A 47 -1.21 -1.58 -6.30
C LYS A 47 0.08 -2.18 -6.84
N ARG A 48 0.88 -1.39 -7.56
CA ARG A 48 2.16 -1.87 -8.11
C ARG A 48 3.12 -2.17 -6.95
N SER A 49 3.24 -3.44 -6.56
CA SER A 49 4.31 -3.90 -5.68
C SER A 49 5.56 -4.13 -6.52
N THR A 50 6.40 -3.10 -6.63
CA THR A 50 7.74 -3.30 -7.20
C THR A 50 8.61 -3.97 -6.14
N PRO A 51 9.32 -5.06 -6.48
CA PRO A 51 10.24 -5.67 -5.55
C PRO A 51 11.34 -4.67 -5.22
N THR A 52 11.61 -4.49 -3.94
CA THR A 52 12.66 -3.58 -3.48
C THR A 52 13.87 -4.33 -3.00
N ARG A 53 15.03 -3.67 -3.01
CA ARG A 53 16.30 -4.24 -2.56
C ARG A 53 16.27 -4.78 -1.12
N LEU A 54 15.31 -4.34 -0.31
CA LEU A 54 15.11 -4.81 1.06
C LEU A 54 14.35 -6.14 1.12
N ASP A 55 13.61 -6.52 0.07
CA ASP A 55 12.70 -7.66 0.09
C ASP A 55 13.38 -8.99 0.46
N PRO A 56 14.58 -9.33 -0.07
CA PRO A 56 15.29 -10.54 0.34
C PRO A 56 15.69 -10.56 1.82
N TYR A 57 15.77 -9.39 2.45
CA TYR A 57 16.20 -9.21 3.84
C TYR A 57 15.04 -8.96 4.81
N ARG A 58 13.79 -8.86 4.31
CA ARG A 58 12.62 -8.53 5.14
C ARG A 58 12.37 -9.56 6.23
N GLU A 59 12.39 -10.83 5.89
CA GLU A 59 12.14 -11.91 6.85
C GLU A 59 13.19 -11.92 7.96
N GLN A 60 14.46 -11.71 7.59
CA GLN A 60 15.55 -11.64 8.55
C GLN A 60 15.42 -10.43 9.48
N LEU A 61 15.08 -9.26 8.92
CA LEU A 61 14.87 -8.03 9.67
C LEU A 61 13.65 -8.15 10.60
N GLU A 62 12.56 -8.76 10.13
CA GLU A 62 11.37 -9.01 10.94
C GLU A 62 11.67 -9.97 12.10
N ARG A 63 12.44 -11.05 11.86
CA ARG A 63 12.88 -11.96 12.92
C ARG A 63 13.67 -11.24 14.01
N TRP A 64 14.60 -10.36 13.62
CA TRP A 64 15.35 -9.54 14.56
C TRP A 64 14.44 -8.58 15.34
N LEU A 65 13.49 -7.93 14.68
CA LEU A 65 12.53 -7.03 15.33
C LEU A 65 11.63 -7.75 16.34
N ARG A 66 11.17 -8.96 16.02
CA ARG A 66 10.41 -9.82 16.96
C ARG A 66 11.26 -10.31 18.13
N THR A 67 12.53 -10.64 17.90
CA THR A 67 13.41 -11.03 19.01
C THR A 67 13.67 -9.83 19.93
N ASP A 68 13.82 -8.64 19.35
CA ASP A 68 14.07 -7.41 20.09
C ASP A 68 12.82 -6.85 20.78
N SER A 69 11.59 -7.15 20.31
CA SER A 69 10.36 -6.72 20.99
C SER A 69 10.23 -7.34 22.38
N HIS A 70 10.63 -8.60 22.53
CA HIS A 70 10.62 -9.31 23.82
C HIS A 70 11.71 -8.83 24.79
N ARG A 71 12.75 -8.13 24.32
CA ARG A 71 13.84 -7.65 25.18
C ARG A 71 13.49 -6.38 25.96
N PRO A 72 14.10 -6.15 27.13
CA PRO A 72 14.01 -4.87 27.84
C PRO A 72 14.46 -3.71 26.94
N ARG A 73 13.84 -2.53 27.10
CA ARG A 73 14.08 -1.36 26.22
C ARG A 73 15.55 -0.98 26.08
N ARG A 74 16.37 -1.21 27.11
CA ARG A 74 17.82 -0.91 27.13
C ARG A 74 18.65 -1.85 26.25
N GLU A 75 18.16 -3.06 26.00
CA GLU A 75 18.87 -4.12 25.27
C GLU A 75 18.36 -4.30 23.83
N ARG A 76 17.33 -3.53 23.43
CA ARG A 76 16.81 -3.55 22.06
C ARG A 76 17.82 -2.93 21.12
N ARG A 77 18.09 -3.56 19.98
CA ARG A 77 19.02 -3.00 19.00
C ARG A 77 18.39 -1.76 18.38
N THR A 78 19.23 -0.78 18.09
CA THR A 78 18.79 0.42 17.38
C THR A 78 18.62 0.12 15.89
N ALA A 79 17.85 0.95 15.19
CA ALA A 79 17.72 0.85 13.73
C ALA A 79 19.09 0.96 13.02
N LYS A 80 20.03 1.75 13.57
CA LYS A 80 21.41 1.86 13.06
C LYS A 80 22.16 0.52 13.20
N THR A 81 22.04 -0.14 14.35
CA THR A 81 22.65 -1.46 14.58
C THR A 81 22.07 -2.51 13.64
N LEU A 82 20.75 -2.55 13.47
CA LEU A 82 20.09 -3.46 12.53
C LEU A 82 20.52 -3.21 11.08
N PHE A 83 20.68 -1.94 10.69
CA PHE A 83 21.20 -1.59 9.37
C PHE A 83 22.64 -2.04 9.16
N ALA A 84 23.53 -1.83 10.13
CA ALA A 84 24.91 -2.31 10.05
C ALA A 84 24.98 -3.85 9.93
N GLN A 85 24.13 -4.57 10.67
CA GLN A 85 24.00 -6.03 10.54
C GLN A 85 23.49 -6.44 9.16
N LEU A 86 22.50 -5.74 8.60
CA LEU A 86 22.06 -5.97 7.23
C LEU A 86 23.17 -5.73 6.20
N GLN A 87 23.97 -4.66 6.37
CA GLN A 87 25.11 -4.39 5.50
C GLN A 87 26.15 -5.51 5.57
N ALA A 88 26.42 -6.05 6.76
CA ALA A 88 27.30 -7.20 6.92
C ALA A 88 26.76 -8.47 6.23
N CYS A 89 25.43 -8.61 6.13
CA CYS A 89 24.77 -9.67 5.35
C CYS A 89 24.70 -9.34 3.83
N GLY A 90 25.36 -8.28 3.36
CA GLY A 90 25.43 -7.92 1.95
C GLY A 90 24.31 -7.00 1.45
N TYR A 91 23.52 -6.37 2.32
CA TYR A 91 22.44 -5.47 1.91
C TYR A 91 22.97 -4.21 1.19
N PRO A 92 22.64 -4.00 -0.10
CA PRO A 92 23.16 -2.88 -0.89
C PRO A 92 22.24 -1.65 -0.90
N GLY A 93 21.23 -1.62 -0.01
CA GLY A 93 20.23 -0.56 0.05
C GLY A 93 20.52 0.49 1.12
N SER A 94 19.65 1.49 1.21
CA SER A 94 19.83 2.63 2.12
C SER A 94 19.25 2.39 3.52
N TYR A 95 19.80 3.11 4.50
CA TYR A 95 19.29 3.18 5.87
C TYR A 95 17.82 3.61 5.92
N THR A 96 17.43 4.59 5.10
CA THR A 96 16.05 5.11 5.03
C THR A 96 15.03 4.03 4.69
N ARG A 97 15.40 3.06 3.83
CA ARG A 97 14.50 1.96 3.48
C ARG A 97 14.29 1.00 4.65
N VAL A 98 15.34 0.76 5.44
CA VAL A 98 15.29 -0.05 6.66
C VAL A 98 14.46 0.63 7.73
N THR A 99 14.65 1.93 7.97
CA THR A 99 13.84 2.67 8.96
C THR A 99 12.38 2.79 8.55
N ALA A 100 12.09 2.97 7.27
CA ALA A 100 10.72 2.94 6.74
C ALA A 100 10.05 1.59 7.01
N PHE A 101 10.75 0.47 6.77
CA PHE A 101 10.25 -0.86 7.09
C PHE A 101 10.01 -1.05 8.59
N ILE A 102 10.95 -0.63 9.44
CA ILE A 102 10.82 -0.72 10.91
C ILE A 102 9.61 0.09 11.39
N ARG A 103 9.38 1.27 10.83
CA ARG A 103 8.21 2.11 11.14
C ARG A 103 6.92 1.42 10.74
N GLU A 104 6.84 0.93 9.51
CA GLU A 104 5.67 0.21 8.99
C GLU A 104 5.39 -1.06 9.82
N TRP A 105 6.43 -1.78 10.24
CA TRP A 105 6.33 -2.95 11.12
C TRP A 105 5.75 -2.59 12.49
N LYS A 106 6.15 -1.46 13.09
CA LYS A 106 5.58 -0.98 14.35
C LYS A 106 4.12 -0.55 14.19
N GLU A 107 3.79 0.17 13.12
CA GLU A 107 2.42 0.63 12.82
C GLU A 107 1.46 -0.54 12.57
N ARG A 108 1.94 -1.64 11.97
CA ARG A 108 1.19 -2.89 11.80
C ARG A 108 0.99 -3.69 13.10
N GLY A 109 1.43 -3.15 14.24
CA GLY A 109 1.21 -3.75 15.55
C GLY A 109 2.30 -4.73 15.98
N GLY A 110 3.55 -4.49 15.58
CA GLY A 110 4.72 -5.27 15.99
C GLY A 110 4.69 -5.70 17.46
N ASP A 111 4.27 -6.95 17.65
CA ASP A 111 4.33 -7.78 18.85
C ASP A 111 3.87 -7.15 20.18
N THR A 112 2.72 -6.48 20.16
CA THR A 112 2.03 -5.83 21.31
C THR A 112 2.56 -4.43 21.65
N VAL A 113 1.87 -3.42 21.10
CA VAL A 113 1.73 -2.14 21.79
C VAL A 113 1.00 -2.48 23.10
N ARG A 114 1.72 -2.60 24.21
CA ARG A 114 1.08 -2.61 25.54
C ARG A 114 0.25 -1.32 25.59
N PRO A 115 -1.09 -1.36 25.66
CA PRO A 115 -1.87 -0.14 25.79
C PRO A 115 -1.37 0.56 27.05
N ALA A 116 -0.99 1.83 26.91
CA ALA A 116 -0.62 2.63 28.06
C ALA A 116 -1.82 2.64 29.01
N PHE A 117 -1.68 2.01 30.18
CA PHE A 117 -2.70 2.00 31.21
C PHE A 117 -2.75 3.40 31.83
N VAL A 118 -3.83 4.13 31.55
CA VAL A 118 -4.13 5.40 32.20
C VAL A 118 -5.15 5.11 33.30
N PRO A 119 -4.75 5.13 34.59
CA PRO A 119 -5.72 5.02 35.68
C PRO A 119 -6.59 6.29 35.68
N LEU A 120 -7.89 6.12 35.47
CA LEU A 120 -8.87 7.16 35.74
C LEU A 120 -9.04 7.21 37.27
N LEU A 121 -8.66 8.34 37.87
CA LEU A 121 -9.06 8.72 39.22
C LEU A 121 -10.41 9.42 39.17
#